data_AF-C6T4L7-F1
#
_entry.id   AF-C6T4L7-F1
#
_cell.length_a   1.000
_cell.length_b   1.000
_cell.length_c   1.000
_cell.angle_alpha   90.00
_cell.angle_beta   90.00
_cell.angle_gamma   90.00
#
_symmetry.space_group_name_H-M   'P 1'
#
loop_
_entity.id
_entity.type
_entity.pdbx_description
1 polymer ?
#
loop_
_entity_poly.entity_id
_entity_poly.type
_entity_poly.pdbx_seq_one_letter_code
_entity_poly.pdbx_strand_id
1 'polypeptide(L)'
;MEPSQILSLRTTTTDPDHVKVIQWDDFQHDLARLASLSSALHEANEKKRNLQYKLEPLIQVNAESLGRLNELEEMRQKLESKKMVMENMSIRSRLAKEEASKQEEQLSGAVQSLLVAGGALSVTSRNLQESSRLLSEENGYVHLRKLQKMLRKRQQYMTSQISMLYPVKIVVGPAQEQELEAYPLGSLTGCFTYSLILASSFAISFTVGYFSFIYY
;
A
#
# COMPACT_ATOMS: atom_id res chain seq x y z
N MET A 1 -23.51 60.85 -7.71
CA MET A 1 -23.98 61.67 -6.58
C MET A 1 -23.01 62.82 -6.42
N GLU A 2 -23.52 64.00 -6.73
CA GLU A 2 -23.10 65.37 -6.39
C GLU A 2 -22.40 65.49 -5.00
N PRO A 3 -21.50 66.47 -4.79
CA PRO A 3 -21.84 67.87 -5.02
C PRO A 3 -20.82 68.74 -5.77
N SER A 4 -21.37 69.41 -6.78
CA SER A 4 -20.99 70.72 -7.31
C SER A 4 -20.86 71.74 -6.17
N GLN A 5 -19.63 72.10 -5.81
CA GLN A 5 -19.40 73.31 -5.04
C GLN A 5 -19.51 74.50 -5.98
N ILE A 6 -20.71 75.09 -5.97
CA ILE A 6 -21.03 76.39 -6.54
C ILE A 6 -19.99 77.39 -6.02
N LEU A 7 -19.16 77.90 -6.92
CA LEU A 7 -18.37 79.10 -6.75
C LEU A 7 -19.34 80.23 -6.43
N SER A 8 -19.58 80.45 -5.15
CA SER A 8 -20.27 81.63 -4.64
C SER A 8 -19.39 82.82 -5.00
N LEU A 9 -19.76 83.53 -6.07
CA LEU A 9 -19.29 84.86 -6.39
C LEU A 9 -19.64 85.75 -5.19
N ARG A 10 -18.74 85.77 -4.21
CA ARG A 10 -18.73 86.74 -3.13
C ARG A 10 -18.30 88.04 -3.78
N THR A 11 -19.27 88.78 -4.30
CA THR A 11 -19.16 90.21 -4.57
C THR A 11 -18.67 90.86 -3.29
N THR A 12 -17.38 91.15 -3.22
CA THR A 12 -16.79 91.96 -2.17
C THR A 12 -17.40 93.35 -2.29
N THR A 13 -18.32 93.65 -1.38
CA THR A 13 -18.71 95.02 -1.04
C THR A 13 -17.45 95.82 -0.75
N THR A 14 -17.16 96.77 -1.62
CA THR A 14 -16.04 97.70 -1.51
C THR A 14 -16.32 98.69 -0.38
N ASP A 15 -15.77 98.45 0.81
CA ASP A 15 -15.64 99.47 1.86
C ASP A 15 -14.61 100.52 1.42
N PRO A 16 -14.92 101.83 1.45
CA PRO A 16 -14.02 102.86 0.94
C PRO A 16 -12.81 103.17 1.85
N ASP A 17 -12.75 102.66 3.09
CA ASP A 17 -11.69 102.97 4.08
C ASP A 17 -10.55 101.92 4.17
N HIS A 18 -10.56 100.90 3.31
CA HIS A 18 -9.45 99.96 3.17
C HIS A 18 -8.64 100.15 1.87
N VAL A 19 -8.76 101.32 1.24
CA VAL A 19 -7.83 101.74 0.20
C VAL A 19 -6.52 102.12 0.89
N LYS A 20 -5.65 101.13 1.14
CA LYS A 20 -4.25 101.43 1.47
C LYS A 20 -3.70 102.22 0.28
N VAL A 21 -3.48 103.52 0.46
CA VAL A 21 -2.69 104.35 -0.47
C VAL A 21 -1.25 103.86 -0.33
N ILE A 22 -0.95 102.74 -0.98
CA ILE A 22 0.38 102.15 -0.98
C ILE A 22 1.25 103.10 -1.82
N GLN A 23 2.40 103.46 -1.27
CA GLN A 23 3.35 104.30 -1.99
C GLN A 23 3.82 103.54 -3.23
N TRP A 24 4.03 104.27 -4.32
CA TRP A 24 4.39 103.65 -5.59
C TRP A 24 5.63 102.74 -5.47
N ASP A 25 6.57 103.08 -4.58
CA ASP A 25 7.77 102.29 -4.29
C ASP A 25 7.47 100.95 -3.58
N ASP A 26 6.53 100.93 -2.62
CA ASP A 26 6.10 99.70 -1.94
C ASP A 26 5.35 98.76 -2.89
N PHE A 27 4.53 99.32 -3.79
CA PHE A 27 3.87 98.54 -4.84
C PHE A 27 4.88 97.92 -5.80
N GLN A 28 5.91 98.66 -6.22
CA GLN A 28 6.96 98.14 -7.08
C GLN A 28 7.78 97.04 -6.38
N HIS A 29 8.06 97.21 -5.08
CA HIS A 29 8.73 96.20 -4.28
C HIS A 29 7.90 94.92 -4.16
N ASP A 30 6.60 95.04 -3.86
CA ASP A 30 5.70 93.89 -3.78
C ASP A 30 5.54 93.17 -5.13
N LEU A 31 5.52 93.91 -6.24
CA LEU A 31 5.53 93.34 -7.60
C LEU A 31 6.83 92.57 -7.89
N ALA A 32 7.99 93.10 -7.52
CA ALA A 32 9.27 92.41 -7.67
C ALA A 32 9.34 91.14 -6.79
N ARG A 33 8.81 91.19 -5.56
CA ARG A 33 8.69 90.04 -4.67
C ARG A 33 7.77 88.97 -5.27
N LEU A 34 6.60 89.36 -5.78
CA LEU A 34 5.65 88.44 -6.42
C LEU A 34 6.25 87.82 -7.68
N ALA A 35 6.97 88.60 -8.50
CA ALA A 35 7.69 88.09 -9.67
C ALA A 35 8.75 87.05 -9.26
N SER A 36 9.55 87.33 -8.24
CA SER A 36 10.56 86.42 -7.70
C SER A 36 9.94 85.12 -7.17
N LEU A 37 8.87 85.22 -6.38
CA LEU A 37 8.15 84.06 -5.86
C LEU A 37 7.49 83.25 -6.96
N SER A 38 6.91 83.90 -7.98
CA SER A 38 6.34 83.21 -9.14
C SER A 38 7.41 82.47 -9.94
N SER A 39 8.61 83.05 -10.08
CA SER A 39 9.76 82.43 -10.73
C SER A 39 10.28 81.23 -9.92
N ALA A 40 10.42 81.38 -8.60
CA ALA A 40 10.85 80.30 -7.71
C ALA A 40 9.82 79.15 -7.68
N LEU A 41 8.53 79.47 -7.67
CA LEU A 41 7.44 78.49 -7.77
C LEU A 41 7.47 77.77 -9.11
N HIS A 42 7.72 78.50 -10.21
CA HIS A 42 7.86 77.91 -11.54
C HIS A 42 9.05 76.95 -11.60
N GLU A 43 10.21 77.36 -11.08
CA GLU A 43 11.42 76.53 -11.02
C GLU A 43 11.21 75.27 -10.15
N ALA A 44 10.55 75.41 -9.00
CA ALA A 44 10.20 74.27 -8.15
C ALA A 44 9.25 73.29 -8.85
N ASN A 45 8.26 73.81 -9.60
CA ASN A 45 7.34 72.99 -10.39
C ASN A 45 8.04 72.28 -11.56
N GLU A 46 9.02 72.91 -12.21
CA GLU A 46 9.86 72.27 -13.23
C GLU A 46 10.72 71.15 -12.61
N LYS A 47 11.34 71.40 -11.46
CA LYS A 47 12.10 70.36 -10.72
C LYS A 47 11.22 69.19 -10.32
N LYS A 48 10.01 69.44 -9.82
CA LYS A 48 9.03 68.40 -9.49
C LYS A 48 8.66 67.55 -10.72
N ARG A 49 8.37 68.19 -11.86
CA ARG A 49 8.05 67.47 -13.11
C ARG A 49 9.23 66.65 -13.62
N ASN A 50 10.45 67.18 -13.57
CA ASN A 50 11.65 66.47 -13.96
C ASN A 50 11.91 65.23 -13.08
N LEU A 51 11.67 65.34 -11.77
CA LEU A 51 11.77 64.18 -10.86
C LEU A 51 10.69 63.15 -11.16
N GLN A 52 9.44 63.58 -11.37
CA GLN A 52 8.35 62.66 -11.73
C GLN A 52 8.66 61.91 -13.03
N TYR A 53 9.13 62.62 -14.05
CA TYR A 53 9.54 62.01 -15.32
C TYR A 53 10.68 60.99 -15.16
N LYS A 54 11.61 61.21 -14.22
CA LYS A 54 12.69 60.25 -13.93
C LYS A 54 12.23 59.06 -13.09
N LEU A 55 11.29 59.27 -12.18
CA LEU A 55 10.79 58.22 -11.28
C LEU A 55 9.85 57.25 -11.99
N GLU A 56 8.99 57.74 -12.89
CA GLU A 56 8.04 56.90 -13.63
C GLU A 56 8.70 55.70 -14.37
N PRO A 57 9.75 55.88 -15.20
CA PRO A 57 10.40 54.77 -15.87
C PRO A 57 11.12 53.85 -14.88
N LEU A 58 11.65 54.36 -13.78
CA LEU A 58 12.27 53.53 -12.75
C LEU A 58 11.25 52.65 -12.03
N ILE A 59 10.06 53.19 -11.74
CA ILE A 59 8.95 52.45 -11.15
C ILE A 59 8.49 51.36 -12.13
N GLN A 60 8.34 51.69 -13.41
CA GLN A 60 7.96 50.72 -14.43
C GLN A 60 8.97 49.58 -14.56
N VAL A 61 10.27 49.91 -14.69
CA VAL A 61 11.34 48.90 -14.77
C VAL A 61 11.38 48.03 -13.52
N ASN A 62 11.14 48.61 -12.34
CA ASN A 62 11.08 47.85 -11.10
C ASN A 62 9.85 46.92 -11.03
N ALA A 63 8.69 47.37 -11.53
CA ALA A 63 7.50 46.53 -11.61
C ALA A 63 7.73 45.33 -12.57
N GLU A 64 8.36 45.58 -13.72
CA GLU A 64 8.72 44.52 -14.67
C GLU A 64 9.76 43.56 -14.10
N SER A 65 10.76 44.05 -13.36
CA SER A 65 11.78 43.20 -12.74
C SER A 65 11.20 42.32 -11.64
N LEU A 66 10.29 42.86 -10.82
CA LEU A 66 9.54 42.10 -9.83
C LEU A 66 8.65 41.03 -10.48
N GLY A 67 7.99 41.35 -11.59
CA GLY A 67 7.21 40.39 -12.37
C GLY A 67 8.06 39.21 -12.86
N ARG A 68 9.22 39.50 -13.48
CA ARG A 68 10.17 38.46 -13.92
C ARG A 68 10.69 37.62 -12.76
N LEU A 69 10.94 38.24 -11.61
CA LEU A 69 11.40 37.52 -10.41
C LEU A 69 10.32 36.58 -9.86
N ASN A 70 9.05 37.01 -9.87
CA ASN A 70 7.93 36.17 -9.48
C ASN A 70 7.78 34.94 -10.41
N GLU A 71 7.86 35.15 -11.73
CA GLU A 71 7.81 34.05 -12.71
C GLU A 71 8.95 33.04 -12.50
N LEU A 72 10.17 33.53 -12.23
CA LEU A 72 11.32 32.67 -11.92
C LEU A 72 11.11 31.85 -10.65
N GLU A 73 10.51 32.45 -9.61
CA GLU A 73 10.21 31.76 -8.36
C GLU A 73 9.11 30.69 -8.56
N GLU A 74 8.06 30.99 -9.33
CA GLU A 74 7.04 29.99 -9.70
C GLU A 74 7.65 28.80 -10.48
N MET A 75 8.53 29.09 -11.43
CA MET A 75 9.26 28.04 -12.16
C MET A 75 10.15 27.21 -11.24
N ARG A 76 10.83 27.86 -10.28
CA ARG A 76 11.66 27.17 -9.28
C ARG A 76 10.82 26.24 -8.40
N GLN A 77 9.68 26.70 -7.89
CA GLN A 77 8.78 25.88 -7.08
C GLN A 77 8.23 24.68 -7.87
N LYS A 78 7.88 24.89 -9.14
CA LYS A 78 7.45 23.81 -10.04
C LYS A 78 8.58 22.80 -10.31
N LEU A 79 9.82 23.27 -10.40
CA LEU A 79 10.97 22.38 -10.54
C LEU A 79 11.22 21.57 -9.27
N GLU A 80 11.18 22.20 -8.09
CA GLU A 80 11.44 21.52 -6.82
C GLU A 80 10.35 20.48 -6.51
N SER A 81 9.08 20.80 -6.79
CA SER A 81 7.99 19.82 -6.65
C SER A 81 8.17 18.61 -7.58
N LYS A 82 8.56 18.84 -8.85
CA LYS A 82 8.88 17.74 -9.78
C LYS A 82 10.08 16.91 -9.31
N LYS A 83 11.13 17.56 -8.79
CA LYS A 83 12.31 16.90 -8.24
C LYS A 83 11.93 15.98 -7.08
N MET A 84 11.14 16.49 -6.11
CA MET A 84 10.64 15.67 -5.00
C MET A 84 9.81 14.47 -5.46
N VAL A 85 8.93 14.63 -6.47
CA VAL A 85 8.16 13.51 -7.02
C VAL A 85 9.08 12.47 -7.68
N MET A 86 10.08 12.91 -8.43
CA MET A 86 11.05 12.02 -9.07
C MET A 86 11.89 11.25 -8.06
N GLU A 87 12.37 11.94 -7.01
CA GLU A 87 13.12 11.31 -5.91
C GLU A 87 12.25 10.28 -5.18
N ASN A 88 11.00 10.62 -4.84
CA ASN A 88 10.05 9.70 -4.23
C ASN A 88 9.76 8.49 -5.12
N MET A 89 9.59 8.69 -6.42
CA MET A 89 9.37 7.60 -7.37
C MET A 89 10.60 6.70 -7.48
N SER A 90 11.81 7.27 -7.50
CA SER A 90 13.07 6.53 -7.50
C SER A 90 13.21 5.64 -6.26
N ILE A 91 12.90 6.19 -5.07
CA ILE A 91 12.90 5.43 -3.81
C ILE A 91 11.91 4.27 -3.88
N ARG A 92 10.67 4.53 -4.32
CA ARG A 92 9.63 3.49 -4.47
C ARG A 92 10.04 2.41 -5.46
N SER A 93 10.64 2.78 -6.59
CA SER A 93 11.14 1.81 -7.57
C SER A 93 12.27 0.95 -6.99
N ARG A 94 13.21 1.54 -6.26
CA ARG A 94 14.29 0.79 -5.61
C ARG A 94 13.75 -0.18 -4.55
N LEU A 95 12.81 0.26 -3.73
CA LEU A 95 12.16 -0.60 -2.73
C LEU A 95 11.39 -1.75 -3.38
N ALA A 96 10.63 -1.48 -4.45
CA ALA A 96 9.92 -2.51 -5.19
C ALA A 96 10.87 -3.54 -5.82
N LYS A 97 12.01 -3.09 -6.33
CA LYS A 97 13.07 -3.97 -6.85
C LYS A 97 13.68 -4.84 -5.76
N GLU A 98 13.98 -4.26 -4.60
CA GLU A 98 14.54 -4.99 -3.46
C GLU A 98 13.56 -6.06 -2.95
N GLU A 99 12.27 -5.71 -2.84
CA GLU A 99 11.23 -6.66 -2.44
C GLU A 99 11.07 -7.80 -3.45
N ALA A 100 11.09 -7.49 -4.75
CA ALA A 100 11.07 -8.51 -5.80
C ALA A 100 12.28 -9.45 -5.72
N SER A 101 13.49 -8.92 -5.46
CA SER A 101 14.70 -9.72 -5.26
C SER A 101 14.59 -10.65 -4.05
N LYS A 102 14.08 -10.14 -2.92
CA LYS A 102 13.84 -10.96 -1.72
C LYS A 102 12.85 -12.09 -2.00
N GLN A 103 11.76 -11.78 -2.72
CA GLN A 103 10.76 -12.78 -3.10
C GLN A 103 11.35 -13.83 -4.05
N GLU A 104 12.18 -13.42 -5.00
CA GLU A 104 12.89 -14.32 -5.91
C GLU A 104 13.83 -15.26 -5.15
N GLU A 105 14.62 -14.74 -4.20
CA GLU A 105 15.50 -15.54 -3.35
C GLU A 105 14.72 -16.56 -2.51
N GLN A 106 13.58 -16.15 -1.92
CA GLN A 106 12.71 -17.05 -1.16
C GLN A 106 12.14 -18.17 -2.04
N LEU A 107 11.63 -17.83 -3.23
CA LEU A 107 11.10 -18.82 -4.17
C LEU A 107 12.19 -19.76 -4.67
N SER A 108 13.39 -19.25 -4.94
CA SER A 108 14.56 -20.06 -5.31
C SER A 108 14.91 -21.07 -4.22
N GLY A 109 14.96 -20.63 -2.95
CA GLY A 109 15.18 -21.53 -1.81
C GLY A 109 14.06 -22.58 -1.65
N ALA A 110 12.80 -22.18 -1.84
CA ALA A 110 11.67 -23.10 -1.81
C ALA A 110 11.72 -24.15 -2.94
N VAL A 111 12.09 -23.75 -4.16
CA VAL A 111 12.27 -24.65 -5.31
C VAL A 111 13.39 -25.65 -5.06
N GLN A 112 14.54 -25.21 -4.52
CA GLN A 112 15.63 -26.11 -4.16
C GLN A 112 15.21 -27.10 -3.07
N SER A 113 14.51 -26.64 -2.04
CA SER A 113 13.99 -27.49 -0.96
C SER A 113 13.00 -28.53 -1.49
N LEU A 114 12.10 -28.10 -2.38
CA LEU A 114 11.13 -28.97 -3.04
C LEU A 114 11.81 -29.99 -3.96
N LEU A 115 12.86 -29.60 -4.68
CA LEU A 115 13.64 -30.52 -5.52
C LEU A 115 14.32 -31.62 -4.69
N VAL A 116 14.92 -31.25 -3.56
CA VAL A 116 15.52 -32.23 -2.63
C VAL A 116 14.46 -33.17 -2.06
N ALA A 117 13.32 -32.62 -1.59
CA ALA A 117 12.22 -33.42 -1.08
C ALA A 117 11.62 -34.34 -2.17
N GLY A 118 11.46 -33.84 -3.39
CA GLY A 118 11.00 -34.61 -4.55
C GLY A 118 11.98 -35.72 -4.94
N GLY A 119 13.29 -35.48 -4.86
CA GLY A 119 14.31 -36.50 -5.03
C GLY A 119 14.22 -37.60 -3.97
N ALA A 120 14.11 -37.23 -2.70
CA ALA A 120 13.92 -38.17 -1.60
C ALA A 120 12.62 -38.98 -1.75
N LEU A 121 11.54 -38.34 -2.18
CA LEU A 121 10.26 -39.01 -2.45
C LEU A 121 10.37 -39.99 -3.63
N SER A 122 11.05 -39.61 -4.71
CA SER A 122 11.27 -40.49 -5.87
C SER A 122 12.08 -41.73 -5.50
N VAL A 123 13.15 -41.56 -4.70
CA VAL A 123 13.96 -42.66 -4.18
C VAL A 123 13.13 -43.58 -3.27
N THR A 124 12.38 -43.02 -2.33
CA THR A 124 11.54 -43.84 -1.42
C THR A 124 10.42 -44.55 -2.17
N SER A 125 9.78 -43.90 -3.15
CA SER A 125 8.79 -44.52 -4.03
C SER A 125 9.38 -45.66 -4.85
N ARG A 126 10.58 -45.49 -5.40
CA ARG A 126 11.28 -46.54 -6.13
C ARG A 126 11.60 -47.72 -5.22
N ASN A 127 12.15 -47.46 -4.04
CA ASN A 127 12.47 -48.50 -3.04
C ASN A 127 11.23 -49.27 -2.59
N LEU A 128 10.08 -48.58 -2.42
CA LEU A 128 8.80 -49.20 -2.12
C LEU A 128 8.35 -50.11 -3.28
N GLN A 129 8.43 -49.63 -4.52
CA GLN A 129 8.05 -50.40 -5.69
C GLN A 129 8.96 -51.64 -5.86
N GLU A 130 10.26 -51.49 -5.66
CA GLU A 130 11.22 -52.60 -5.70
C GLU A 130 10.92 -53.61 -4.57
N SER A 131 10.66 -53.16 -3.35
CA SER A 131 10.26 -54.04 -2.23
C SER A 131 8.94 -54.77 -2.52
N SER A 132 7.96 -54.09 -3.10
CA SER A 132 6.69 -54.68 -3.49
C SER A 132 6.86 -55.74 -4.59
N ARG A 133 7.73 -55.49 -5.58
CA ARG A 133 8.10 -56.47 -6.61
C ARG A 133 8.80 -57.67 -6.00
N LEU A 134 9.80 -57.48 -5.14
CA LEU A 134 10.48 -58.58 -4.45
C LEU A 134 9.49 -59.46 -3.66
N LEU A 135 8.55 -58.87 -2.92
CA LEU A 135 7.53 -59.63 -2.21
C LEU A 135 6.61 -60.43 -3.16
N SER A 136 6.30 -59.89 -4.34
CA SER A 136 5.45 -60.50 -5.35
C SER A 136 6.17 -61.59 -6.17
N GLU A 137 7.44 -61.37 -6.51
CA GLU A 137 8.20 -62.17 -7.47
C GLU A 137 9.00 -63.28 -6.77
N GLU A 138 9.56 -63.01 -5.58
CA GLU A 138 10.37 -63.98 -4.82
C GLU A 138 9.52 -65.02 -4.05
N ASN A 139 8.29 -65.30 -4.49
CA ASN A 139 7.35 -66.15 -3.76
C ASN A 139 7.10 -65.69 -2.30
N GLY A 140 7.44 -64.45 -1.91
CA GLY A 140 7.31 -63.98 -0.53
C GLY A 140 5.87 -64.09 -0.01
N TYR A 141 4.90 -63.61 -0.79
CA TYR A 141 3.48 -63.77 -0.48
C TYR A 141 3.02 -65.24 -0.48
N VAL A 142 3.55 -66.06 -1.38
CA VAL A 142 3.22 -67.49 -1.48
C VAL A 142 3.75 -68.25 -0.26
N HIS A 143 4.98 -67.94 0.16
CA HIS A 143 5.64 -68.51 1.33
C HIS A 143 4.89 -68.12 2.61
N LEU A 144 4.54 -66.84 2.77
CA LEU A 144 3.75 -66.37 3.91
C LEU A 144 2.38 -67.07 3.97
N ARG A 145 1.68 -67.17 2.83
CA ARG A 145 0.40 -67.87 2.74
C ARG A 145 0.53 -69.36 3.05
N LYS A 146 1.64 -70.01 2.66
CA LYS A 146 1.94 -71.40 3.01
C LYS A 146 2.18 -71.57 4.52
N LEU A 147 2.96 -70.67 5.13
CA LEU A 147 3.23 -70.65 6.56
C LEU A 147 1.93 -70.47 7.36
N GLN A 148 1.08 -69.53 6.94
CA GLN A 148 -0.24 -69.29 7.54
C GLN A 148 -1.10 -70.56 7.51
N LYS A 149 -1.13 -71.29 6.39
CA LYS A 149 -1.86 -72.57 6.28
C LYS A 149 -1.31 -73.63 7.23
N MET A 150 0.01 -73.74 7.38
CA MET A 150 0.63 -74.70 8.31
C MET A 150 0.30 -74.37 9.77
N LEU A 151 0.38 -73.10 10.16
CA LEU A 151 0.01 -72.65 11.50
C LEU A 151 -1.46 -72.93 11.80
N ARG A 152 -2.36 -72.65 10.84
CA ARG A 152 -3.80 -72.92 10.98
C ARG A 152 -4.07 -74.40 11.17
N LYS A 153 -3.39 -75.28 10.41
CA LYS A 153 -3.48 -76.74 10.60
C LYS A 153 -2.97 -77.20 11.96
N ARG A 154 -1.83 -76.67 12.42
CA ARG A 154 -1.31 -76.98 13.76
C ARG A 154 -2.27 -76.54 14.87
N GLN A 155 -2.85 -75.35 14.73
CA GLN A 155 -3.83 -74.85 15.68
C GLN A 155 -5.06 -75.76 15.70
N GLN A 156 -5.63 -76.10 14.54
CA GLN A 156 -6.76 -77.04 14.44
C GLN A 156 -6.44 -78.40 15.06
N TYR A 157 -5.23 -78.91 14.84
CA TYR A 157 -4.79 -80.17 15.42
C TYR A 157 -4.68 -80.09 16.95
N MET A 158 -4.09 -79.02 17.49
CA MET A 158 -4.06 -78.79 18.93
C MET A 158 -5.48 -78.66 19.51
N THR A 159 -6.36 -77.88 18.86
CA THR A 159 -7.76 -77.74 19.26
C THR A 159 -8.49 -79.08 19.25
N SER A 160 -8.26 -79.91 18.23
CA SER A 160 -8.83 -81.27 18.15
C SER A 160 -8.28 -82.20 19.22
N GLN A 161 -6.97 -82.17 19.49
CA GLN A 161 -6.36 -82.95 20.57
C GLN A 161 -6.92 -82.54 21.94
N ILE A 162 -7.04 -81.25 22.20
CA ILE A 162 -7.63 -80.72 23.43
C ILE A 162 -9.11 -81.13 23.50
N SER A 163 -9.85 -81.07 22.40
CA SER A 163 -11.25 -81.51 22.34
C SER A 163 -11.44 -83.00 22.60
N MET A 164 -10.45 -83.84 22.28
CA MET A 164 -10.48 -85.28 22.58
C MET A 164 -10.16 -85.56 24.06
N LEU A 165 -9.22 -84.81 24.64
CA LEU A 165 -8.82 -84.96 26.04
C LEU A 165 -9.85 -84.35 27.01
N TYR A 166 -10.47 -83.25 26.59
CA TYR A 166 -11.52 -82.56 27.31
C TYR A 166 -12.58 -82.14 26.28
N PRO A 167 -13.66 -82.93 26.08
CA PRO A 167 -14.75 -82.52 25.21
C PRO A 167 -15.37 -81.27 25.81
N VAL A 168 -14.92 -80.11 25.32
CA VAL A 168 -15.57 -78.84 25.57
C VAL A 168 -16.97 -79.03 25.01
N LYS A 169 -17.98 -79.02 25.88
CA LYS A 169 -19.37 -79.05 25.47
C LYS A 169 -19.69 -77.74 24.76
N ILE A 170 -19.33 -77.65 23.48
CA ILE A 170 -19.87 -76.62 22.62
C ILE A 170 -21.30 -77.09 22.35
N VAL A 171 -22.25 -76.40 22.99
CA VAL A 171 -23.66 -76.51 22.68
C VAL A 171 -23.82 -76.14 21.20
N VAL A 172 -23.89 -77.15 20.33
CA VAL A 172 -24.34 -77.00 18.95
C VAL A 172 -25.84 -76.76 19.01
N GLY A 173 -26.23 -75.51 19.20
CA GLY A 173 -27.42 -74.95 18.55
C GLY A 173 -27.03 -74.55 17.13
N PRO A 174 -27.93 -74.61 16.14
CA PRO A 174 -27.60 -74.34 14.74
C PRO A 174 -27.39 -72.84 14.55
N ALA A 175 -26.19 -72.32 14.86
CA ALA A 175 -25.88 -70.90 14.65
C ALA A 175 -24.38 -70.54 14.65
N GLN A 176 -23.45 -71.51 14.64
CA GLN A 176 -22.02 -71.20 14.87
C GLN A 176 -21.09 -71.50 13.69
N GLU A 177 -21.61 -71.43 12.46
CA GLU A 177 -20.78 -71.24 11.25
C GLU A 177 -20.66 -69.74 10.87
N GLN A 178 -21.36 -68.83 11.56
CA GLN A 178 -21.48 -67.44 11.14
C GLN A 178 -20.61 -66.44 11.92
N GLU A 179 -19.99 -66.83 13.05
CA GLU A 179 -19.20 -65.90 13.89
C GLU A 179 -17.68 -66.02 13.74
N LEU A 180 -17.16 -67.01 13.01
CA LEU A 180 -15.72 -67.13 12.74
C LEU A 180 -15.25 -66.47 11.43
N GLU A 181 -16.17 -65.88 10.66
CA GLU A 181 -15.87 -64.97 9.53
C GLU A 181 -15.58 -63.53 9.99
N ALA A 182 -15.61 -63.26 11.31
CA ALA A 182 -15.26 -61.96 11.87
C ALA A 182 -13.85 -61.95 12.48
N TYR A 183 -12.83 -62.21 11.67
CA TYR A 183 -11.50 -61.61 11.90
C TYR A 183 -11.28 -60.55 10.82
N PRO A 184 -10.97 -59.31 11.20
CA PRO A 184 -11.06 -58.16 10.31
C PRO A 184 -10.00 -58.26 9.22
N LEU A 185 -10.48 -58.39 7.98
CA LEU A 185 -9.73 -58.04 6.80
C LEU A 185 -9.48 -56.53 6.84
N GLY A 186 -8.25 -56.12 7.14
CA GLY A 186 -7.76 -54.78 6.88
C GLY A 186 -8.17 -53.72 7.90
N SER A 187 -7.18 -53.02 8.43
CA SER A 187 -7.35 -51.76 9.13
C SER A 187 -8.06 -50.73 8.23
N LEU A 188 -9.37 -50.64 8.34
CA LEU A 188 -10.18 -49.54 7.83
C LEU A 188 -10.41 -48.46 8.91
N THR A 189 -9.57 -48.45 9.94
CA THR A 189 -9.53 -47.39 10.98
C THR A 189 -8.71 -46.17 10.57
N GLY A 190 -8.19 -46.13 9.34
CA GLY A 190 -7.56 -44.93 8.78
C GLY A 190 -8.54 -43.93 8.14
N CYS A 191 -9.69 -44.35 7.59
CA CYS A 191 -10.50 -43.44 6.75
C CYS A 191 -11.49 -42.57 7.53
N PHE A 192 -11.99 -43.00 8.69
CA PHE A 192 -13.01 -42.22 9.40
C PHE A 192 -12.43 -40.99 10.11
N THR A 193 -11.20 -41.04 10.59
CA THR A 193 -10.55 -39.90 11.26
C THR A 193 -10.14 -38.81 10.27
N TYR A 194 -9.63 -39.13 9.08
CA TYR A 194 -9.34 -38.09 8.08
C TYR A 194 -10.61 -37.43 7.54
N SER A 195 -11.73 -38.17 7.41
CA SER A 195 -13.01 -37.58 6.99
C SER A 195 -13.62 -36.65 8.03
N LEU A 196 -13.54 -36.98 9.33
CA LEU A 196 -13.99 -36.10 10.41
C LEU A 196 -13.06 -34.89 10.60
N ILE A 197 -11.75 -35.07 10.41
CA ILE A 197 -10.79 -33.97 10.48
C ILE A 197 -10.97 -33.02 9.29
N LEU A 198 -11.19 -33.52 8.07
CA LEU A 198 -11.53 -32.70 6.90
C LEU A 198 -12.89 -31.99 7.06
N ALA A 199 -13.91 -32.67 7.58
CA ALA A 199 -15.22 -32.04 7.82
C ALA A 199 -15.17 -30.95 8.91
N SER A 200 -14.39 -31.18 9.98
CA SER A 200 -14.17 -30.18 11.04
C SER A 200 -13.32 -29.00 10.56
N SER A 201 -12.31 -29.25 9.70
CA SER A 201 -11.44 -28.20 9.16
C SER A 201 -12.18 -27.32 8.15
N PHE A 202 -13.08 -27.90 7.34
CA PHE A 202 -13.95 -27.14 6.42
C PHE A 202 -14.99 -26.29 7.17
N ALA A 203 -15.53 -26.78 8.29
CA ALA A 203 -16.46 -26.02 9.14
C ALA A 203 -15.79 -24.83 9.87
N ILE A 204 -14.51 -24.96 10.26
CA ILE A 204 -13.75 -23.88 10.89
C ILE A 204 -13.37 -22.81 9.85
N SER A 205 -13.03 -23.19 8.62
CA SER A 205 -12.76 -22.21 7.54
C SER A 205 -14.01 -21.43 7.12
N PHE A 206 -15.19 -22.05 7.14
CA PHE A 206 -16.44 -21.37 6.75
C PHE A 206 -16.92 -20.36 7.81
N THR A 207 -16.73 -20.65 9.10
CA THR A 207 -17.11 -19.73 10.19
C THR A 207 -16.16 -18.55 10.32
N VAL A 208 -14.85 -18.74 10.14
CA VAL A 208 -13.86 -17.65 10.13
C VAL A 208 -13.97 -16.78 8.87
N GLY A 209 -14.27 -17.38 7.71
CA GLY A 209 -14.54 -16.65 6.47
C GLY A 209 -15.80 -15.78 6.53
N TYR A 210 -16.89 -16.28 7.14
CA TYR A 210 -18.13 -15.51 7.32
C TYR A 210 -17.97 -14.34 8.29
N PHE A 211 -17.16 -14.48 9.34
CA PHE A 211 -16.89 -13.38 10.29
C PHE A 211 -16.03 -12.27 9.67
N SER A 212 -15.12 -12.58 8.75
CA SER A 212 -14.37 -11.56 8.01
C SER A 212 -15.20 -10.82 6.96
N PHE A 213 -16.32 -11.38 6.48
CA PHE A 213 -17.15 -10.73 5.45
C PHE A 213 -18.28 -9.86 6.03
N ILE A 214 -18.56 -9.95 7.34
CA ILE A 214 -19.58 -9.12 8.02
C ILE A 214 -18.99 -7.84 8.63
N TYR A 215 -17.66 -7.72 8.71
CA TYR A 215 -16.96 -6.60 9.34
C TYR A 215 -16.17 -5.68 8.38
N TYR A 216 -16.46 -5.73 7.07
CA TYR A 216 -15.91 -4.79 6.09
C TYR A 216 -17.02 -4.09 5.30
#